data_AF-A0A3D4RLP5-F1
#
_entry.id   AF-A0A3D4RLP5-F1
#
_cell.length_a   1.000
_cell.length_b   1.000
_cell.length_c   1.000
_cell.angle_alpha   90.00
_cell.angle_beta   90.00
_cell.angle_gamma   90.00
#
_symmetry.space_group_name_H-M   'P 1'
#
loop_
_entity.id
_entity.type
_entity.pdbx_description
1 polymer ?
#
loop_
_entity_poly.entity_id
_entity_poly.type
_entity_poly.pdbx_seq_one_letter_code
_entity_poly.pdbx_strand_id
1 'polypeptide(L)'
;ETEAINITDAGKYRIVGEGDGSSAQNRTSFAINVAENLEGDVDITIENVYIKPEGKGNAFNIGAGTNVLLHLEGYNRFDGRSSSAGINVLGNLTIDGEGTLYCQGDYGPGLGAVSKAHMGNITINGGEIIAKAGNECAGIGGGNSTYMGNITINGGYIEATGAVYGAGIGSGIYSKGANNDTEDAIITITGGTVIAKKGNPSKGAIGRGEGSSSKMKIVITGGSIYTYGEAIAPAPVNSLEEGEEVVLFEAQLADQPMTRIYGGHVGTIQLGKDYGMNDVYTDAEGKLFFYLPAQEEGVEVVLSTEPDHGTSIANTENNVHVYALTGAIRIEGATGQALCIYDLNGQLVASQQLGAEETIALNSGFYLVKVGNGTAKVVIR
;
A
#
# COMPACT_ATOMS: atom_id res chain seq x y z
N GLU A 1 -8.41 -35.82 -9.56
CA GLU A 1 -8.07 -34.82 -8.53
C GLU A 1 -7.95 -33.49 -9.25
N THR A 2 -8.53 -32.42 -8.73
CA THR A 2 -8.24 -31.08 -9.26
C THR A 2 -6.78 -30.78 -8.94
N GLU A 3 -5.99 -30.47 -9.97
CA GLU A 3 -4.62 -29.97 -9.78
C GLU A 3 -4.65 -28.77 -8.82
N ALA A 4 -3.56 -28.55 -8.08
CA ALA A 4 -3.36 -27.42 -7.17
C ALA A 4 -1.87 -27.26 -6.89
N ILE A 5 -1.42 -26.02 -6.70
CA ILE A 5 -0.10 -25.74 -6.13
C ILE A 5 -0.27 -25.80 -4.61
N ASN A 6 0.30 -26.82 -3.97
CA ASN A 6 0.26 -26.97 -2.51
C ASN A 6 1.63 -26.65 -1.93
N ILE A 7 1.69 -25.60 -1.13
CA ILE A 7 2.86 -25.17 -0.37
C ILE A 7 2.68 -25.67 1.07
N THR A 8 3.42 -26.72 1.42
CA THR A 8 3.33 -27.44 2.69
C THR A 8 4.46 -27.14 3.66
N ASP A 9 5.41 -26.29 3.27
CA ASP A 9 6.61 -25.99 4.03
C ASP A 9 6.89 -24.49 3.94
N ALA A 10 7.51 -23.93 4.98
CA ALA A 10 8.03 -22.56 4.94
C ALA A 10 9.22 -22.47 3.96
N GLY A 11 9.43 -21.30 3.37
CA GLY A 11 10.51 -21.11 2.40
C GLY A 11 10.18 -20.12 1.31
N LYS A 12 11.02 -20.12 0.27
CA LYS A 12 10.94 -19.21 -0.88
C LYS A 12 10.38 -19.91 -2.09
N TYR A 13 9.37 -19.31 -2.69
CA TYR A 13 8.67 -19.82 -3.85
C TYR A 13 8.59 -18.73 -4.91
N ARG A 14 8.74 -19.10 -6.18
CA ARG A 14 8.47 -18.21 -7.31
C ARG A 14 7.45 -18.90 -8.21
N ILE A 15 6.34 -18.22 -8.47
CA ILE A 15 5.25 -18.71 -9.32
C ILE A 15 5.10 -17.76 -10.48
N VAL A 16 5.29 -18.27 -11.70
CA VAL A 16 5.26 -17.47 -12.92
C VAL A 16 4.17 -18.02 -13.83
N GLY A 17 3.27 -17.14 -14.28
CA GLY A 17 2.26 -17.48 -15.28
C GLY A 17 2.81 -17.36 -16.70
N GLU A 18 2.16 -18.04 -17.64
CA GLU A 18 2.46 -17.86 -19.07
C GLU A 18 1.86 -16.54 -19.58
N GLY A 19 2.61 -15.78 -20.38
CA GLY A 19 2.15 -14.51 -20.94
C GLY A 19 2.19 -13.34 -19.94
N ASP A 20 1.20 -12.46 -20.02
CA ASP A 20 1.14 -11.18 -19.30
C ASP A 20 0.16 -11.19 -18.11
N GLY A 21 -0.41 -12.35 -17.76
CA GLY A 21 -1.41 -12.51 -16.69
C GLY A 21 -2.77 -11.84 -16.93
N SER A 22 -2.98 -11.12 -18.05
CA SER A 22 -4.21 -10.36 -18.30
C SER A 22 -5.23 -11.15 -19.13
N SER A 23 -4.75 -12.04 -20.00
CA SER A 23 -5.57 -12.80 -20.95
C SER A 23 -6.23 -14.02 -20.33
N ALA A 24 -7.52 -14.23 -20.61
CA ALA A 24 -8.24 -15.44 -20.23
C ALA A 24 -7.70 -16.72 -20.87
N GLN A 25 -6.83 -16.62 -21.90
CA GLN A 25 -6.12 -17.76 -22.49
C GLN A 25 -4.97 -18.25 -21.60
N ASN A 26 -4.40 -17.37 -20.77
CA ASN A 26 -3.31 -17.67 -19.84
C ASN A 26 -3.81 -18.10 -18.46
N ARG A 27 -5.14 -18.27 -18.34
CA ARG A 27 -5.83 -18.54 -17.08
C ARG A 27 -5.69 -20.01 -16.70
N THR A 28 -5.18 -20.25 -15.51
CA THR A 28 -5.11 -21.56 -14.89
C THR A 28 -6.36 -21.83 -14.04
N SER A 29 -6.85 -23.08 -14.03
CA SER A 29 -8.06 -23.50 -13.32
C SER A 29 -7.84 -24.10 -11.93
N PHE A 30 -6.59 -24.20 -11.47
CA PHE A 30 -6.25 -24.72 -10.15
C PHE A 30 -5.84 -23.62 -9.17
N ALA A 31 -6.04 -23.86 -7.87
CA ALA A 31 -5.72 -22.91 -6.81
C ALA A 31 -4.26 -23.01 -6.34
N ILE A 32 -3.78 -21.95 -5.69
CA ILE A 32 -2.61 -21.99 -4.81
C ILE A 32 -3.11 -22.19 -3.37
N ASN A 33 -2.54 -23.15 -2.65
CA ASN A 33 -2.88 -23.45 -1.27
C ASN A 33 -1.60 -23.43 -0.43
N VAL A 34 -1.53 -22.49 0.52
CA VAL A 34 -0.51 -22.49 1.58
C VAL A 34 -1.10 -23.16 2.81
N ALA A 35 -0.41 -24.17 3.33
CA ALA A 35 -0.86 -24.96 4.47
C ALA A 35 -0.96 -24.12 5.76
N GLU A 36 -1.74 -24.64 6.72
CA GLU A 36 -1.92 -24.04 8.04
C GLU A 36 -0.73 -24.33 8.96
N ASN A 37 -0.49 -23.44 9.93
CA ASN A 37 0.47 -23.60 11.03
C ASN A 37 1.90 -23.97 10.57
N LEU A 38 2.37 -23.39 9.47
CA LEU A 38 3.74 -23.59 9.03
C LEU A 38 4.72 -22.91 10.00
N GLU A 39 5.77 -23.64 10.38
CA GLU A 39 6.86 -23.09 11.19
C GLU A 39 7.77 -22.21 10.32
N GLY A 40 7.55 -20.90 10.37
CA GLY A 40 8.31 -19.89 9.62
C GLY A 40 7.48 -19.22 8.52
N ASP A 41 8.11 -18.28 7.82
CA ASP A 41 7.45 -17.48 6.81
C ASP A 41 7.50 -18.14 5.43
N VAL A 42 6.43 -17.94 4.65
CA VAL A 42 6.32 -18.37 3.25
C VAL A 42 6.48 -17.13 2.37
N ASP A 43 7.62 -17.03 1.71
CA ASP A 43 8.01 -15.92 0.84
C ASP A 43 7.70 -16.31 -0.62
N ILE A 44 6.73 -15.67 -1.24
CA ILE A 44 6.21 -16.00 -2.57
C ILE A 44 6.37 -14.80 -3.48
N THR A 45 7.16 -14.95 -4.54
CA THR A 45 7.12 -14.00 -5.66
C THR A 45 6.16 -14.51 -6.72
N ILE A 46 5.22 -13.67 -7.14
CA ILE A 46 4.32 -13.95 -8.26
C ILE A 46 4.59 -13.03 -9.44
N GLU A 47 4.63 -13.59 -10.64
CA GLU A 47 4.82 -12.86 -11.88
C GLU A 47 3.82 -13.33 -12.95
N ASN A 48 3.00 -12.41 -13.47
CA ASN A 48 2.07 -12.68 -14.58
C ASN A 48 1.09 -13.84 -14.33
N VAL A 49 0.71 -14.09 -13.07
CA VAL A 49 -0.13 -15.23 -12.68
C VAL A 49 -1.61 -14.90 -12.85
N TYR A 50 -2.36 -15.69 -13.63
CA TYR A 50 -3.83 -15.62 -13.67
C TYR A 50 -4.47 -16.95 -13.25
N ILE A 51 -5.12 -16.95 -12.10
CA ILE A 51 -5.88 -18.09 -11.58
C ILE A 51 -7.37 -17.77 -11.45
N LYS A 52 -8.19 -18.69 -11.94
CA LYS A 52 -9.63 -18.75 -11.68
C LYS A 52 -10.10 -20.20 -11.63
N PRO A 53 -10.49 -20.72 -10.45
CA PRO A 53 -10.93 -22.09 -10.33
C PRO A 53 -12.07 -22.45 -11.30
N GLU A 54 -12.06 -23.68 -11.82
CA GLU A 54 -13.17 -24.20 -12.64
C GLU A 54 -14.40 -24.53 -11.79
N GLY A 55 -14.17 -25.09 -10.61
CA GLY A 55 -15.18 -25.42 -9.61
C GLY A 55 -15.28 -24.37 -8.51
N LYS A 56 -16.07 -24.68 -7.48
CA LYS A 56 -16.13 -23.86 -6.26
C LYS A 56 -14.76 -23.81 -5.61
N GLY A 57 -14.21 -22.62 -5.41
CA GLY A 57 -12.94 -22.43 -4.71
C GLY A 57 -12.40 -21.01 -4.80
N ASN A 58 -11.51 -20.69 -3.87
CA ASN A 58 -10.71 -19.48 -3.91
C ASN A 58 -9.51 -19.70 -4.86
N ALA A 59 -9.02 -18.65 -5.51
CA ALA A 59 -7.87 -18.77 -6.41
C ALA A 59 -6.56 -18.92 -5.63
N PHE A 60 -6.45 -18.28 -4.46
CA PHE A 60 -5.31 -18.43 -3.55
C PHE A 60 -5.80 -18.53 -2.10
N ASN A 61 -5.39 -19.57 -1.38
CA ASN A 61 -5.69 -19.82 0.02
C ASN A 61 -4.44 -19.70 0.89
N ILE A 62 -4.56 -18.95 1.99
CA ILE A 62 -3.53 -18.82 3.03
C ILE A 62 -4.08 -19.45 4.31
N GLY A 63 -3.50 -20.58 4.71
CA GLY A 63 -3.90 -21.32 5.89
C GLY A 63 -3.71 -20.54 7.20
N ALA A 64 -4.59 -20.79 8.16
CA ALA A 64 -4.53 -20.18 9.48
C ALA A 64 -3.19 -20.44 10.18
N GLY A 65 -2.70 -19.48 10.94
CA GLY A 65 -1.43 -19.60 11.68
C GLY A 65 -0.17 -19.50 10.83
N THR A 66 -0.27 -19.32 9.52
CA THR A 66 0.86 -19.16 8.60
C THR A 66 1.05 -17.69 8.20
N ASN A 67 2.29 -17.25 8.04
CA ASN A 67 2.63 -15.92 7.50
C ASN A 67 3.07 -16.06 6.04
N VAL A 68 2.45 -15.28 5.15
CA VAL A 68 2.84 -15.18 3.74
C VAL A 68 3.34 -13.78 3.44
N LEU A 69 4.53 -13.69 2.83
CA LEU A 69 5.04 -12.47 2.20
C LEU A 69 4.88 -12.65 0.69
N LEU A 70 4.10 -11.79 0.06
CA LEU A 70 3.75 -11.88 -1.37
C LEU A 70 4.35 -10.70 -2.14
N HIS A 71 5.39 -10.99 -2.92
CA HIS A 71 6.07 -10.02 -3.78
C HIS A 71 5.41 -10.00 -5.16
N LEU A 72 4.91 -8.83 -5.55
CA LEU A 72 4.23 -8.63 -6.82
C LEU A 72 5.21 -8.20 -7.92
N GLU A 73 5.27 -8.98 -8.99
CA GLU A 73 5.89 -8.62 -10.26
C GLU A 73 4.88 -8.75 -11.41
N GLY A 74 4.98 -7.92 -12.44
CA GLY A 74 4.06 -7.97 -13.59
C GLY A 74 2.60 -7.79 -13.20
N TYR A 75 1.67 -8.38 -13.96
CA TYR A 75 0.24 -8.31 -13.69
C TYR A 75 -0.31 -9.64 -13.20
N ASN A 76 -0.86 -9.67 -11.99
CA ASN A 76 -1.39 -10.88 -11.37
C ASN A 76 -2.90 -10.76 -11.16
N ARG A 77 -3.61 -11.88 -11.33
CA ARG A 77 -5.06 -11.96 -11.22
C ARG A 77 -5.55 -13.20 -10.51
N PHE A 78 -6.37 -13.01 -9.49
CA PHE A 78 -6.98 -14.08 -8.69
C PHE A 78 -8.50 -13.89 -8.60
N ASP A 79 -9.24 -14.75 -9.30
CA ASP A 79 -10.70 -14.72 -9.34
C ASP A 79 -11.27 -15.93 -8.58
N GLY A 80 -12.06 -15.68 -7.54
CA GLY A 80 -12.83 -16.71 -6.85
C GLY A 80 -14.00 -17.25 -7.69
N ARG A 81 -14.54 -18.39 -7.27
CA ARG A 81 -15.73 -18.99 -7.88
C ARG A 81 -16.68 -19.64 -6.87
N SER A 82 -17.97 -19.39 -7.04
CA SER A 82 -19.09 -19.98 -6.31
C SER A 82 -19.01 -19.83 -4.79
N SER A 83 -19.15 -18.60 -4.29
CA SER A 83 -19.05 -18.24 -2.86
C SER A 83 -17.62 -18.32 -2.30
N SER A 84 -16.68 -17.77 -3.06
CA SER A 84 -15.25 -17.82 -2.77
C SER A 84 -14.59 -16.46 -2.99
N ALA A 85 -13.49 -16.22 -2.28
CA ALA A 85 -12.65 -15.04 -2.42
C ALA A 85 -11.72 -15.16 -3.64
N GLY A 86 -11.21 -14.02 -4.11
CA GLY A 86 -10.02 -14.03 -4.99
C GLY A 86 -8.84 -14.63 -4.22
N ILE A 87 -8.49 -13.99 -3.11
CA ILE A 87 -7.51 -14.49 -2.14
C ILE A 87 -8.18 -14.65 -0.78
N ASN A 88 -8.15 -15.87 -0.23
CA ASN A 88 -8.70 -16.21 1.08
C ASN A 88 -7.60 -16.20 2.16
N VAL A 89 -7.67 -15.25 3.08
CA VAL A 89 -6.61 -14.92 4.06
C VAL A 89 -7.05 -15.37 5.47
N LEU A 90 -6.76 -16.62 5.83
CA LEU A 90 -6.99 -17.16 7.18
C LEU A 90 -5.73 -17.04 8.06
N GLY A 91 -4.54 -17.14 7.44
CA GLY A 91 -3.26 -16.72 8.03
C GLY A 91 -2.98 -15.24 7.78
N ASN A 92 -1.74 -14.80 8.01
CA ASN A 92 -1.33 -13.42 7.76
C ASN A 92 -0.78 -13.26 6.34
N LEU A 93 -1.07 -12.13 5.72
CA LEU A 93 -0.58 -11.77 4.39
C LEU A 93 0.07 -10.38 4.42
N THR A 94 1.33 -10.31 3.99
CA THR A 94 2.02 -9.06 3.69
C THR A 94 2.24 -8.99 2.19
N ILE A 95 1.87 -7.88 1.55
CA ILE A 95 2.02 -7.65 0.10
C ILE A 95 3.00 -6.51 -0.11
N ASP A 96 3.96 -6.71 -1.02
CA ASP A 96 4.91 -5.70 -1.48
C ASP A 96 5.27 -5.91 -2.96
N GLY A 97 6.25 -5.15 -3.47
CA GLY A 97 6.62 -5.12 -4.87
C GLY A 97 5.86 -4.05 -5.67
N GLU A 98 6.27 -3.88 -6.93
CA GLU A 98 5.75 -2.83 -7.83
C GLU A 98 4.71 -3.36 -8.83
N GLY A 99 4.42 -4.66 -8.79
CA GLY A 99 3.46 -5.30 -9.70
C GLY A 99 1.99 -4.97 -9.37
N THR A 100 1.12 -5.37 -10.29
CA THR A 100 -0.34 -5.26 -10.15
C THR A 100 -0.93 -6.56 -9.59
N LEU A 101 -1.89 -6.42 -8.69
CA LEU A 101 -2.71 -7.51 -8.18
C LEU A 101 -4.19 -7.18 -8.33
N TYR A 102 -4.86 -7.89 -9.24
CA TYR A 102 -6.31 -7.87 -9.38
C TYR A 102 -6.92 -9.05 -8.64
N CYS A 103 -7.81 -8.82 -7.69
CA CYS A 103 -8.52 -9.87 -6.97
C CYS A 103 -10.03 -9.67 -7.03
N GLN A 104 -10.77 -10.68 -7.47
CA GLN A 104 -12.23 -10.64 -7.54
C GLN A 104 -12.85 -11.82 -6.80
N GLY A 105 -13.70 -11.53 -5.82
CA GLY A 105 -14.53 -12.54 -5.17
C GLY A 105 -15.82 -12.84 -5.95
N ASP A 106 -16.35 -14.05 -5.78
CA ASP A 106 -17.68 -14.44 -6.27
C ASP A 106 -18.50 -14.86 -5.05
N TYR A 107 -19.42 -14.00 -4.57
CA TYR A 107 -20.03 -14.10 -3.23
C TYR A 107 -18.99 -14.21 -2.09
N GLY A 108 -17.77 -13.72 -2.31
CA GLY A 108 -16.69 -13.62 -1.32
C GLY A 108 -15.95 -12.29 -1.46
N PRO A 109 -15.01 -11.94 -0.56
CA PRO A 109 -14.21 -10.73 -0.71
C PRO A 109 -13.26 -10.83 -1.90
N GLY A 110 -12.76 -9.69 -2.40
CA GLY A 110 -11.65 -9.70 -3.37
C GLY A 110 -10.40 -10.27 -2.71
N LEU A 111 -10.00 -9.64 -1.61
CA LEU A 111 -8.84 -9.98 -0.79
C LEU A 111 -9.26 -10.01 0.68
N GLY A 112 -9.23 -11.17 1.33
CA GLY A 112 -9.52 -11.30 2.76
C GLY A 112 -10.18 -12.63 3.08
N ALA A 113 -11.09 -12.71 4.06
CA ALA A 113 -11.65 -14.00 4.46
C ALA A 113 -13.11 -14.19 4.08
N VAL A 114 -13.44 -15.40 3.60
CA VAL A 114 -14.82 -15.78 3.24
C VAL A 114 -15.76 -15.82 4.46
N SER A 115 -17.06 -15.96 4.19
CA SER A 115 -18.10 -15.88 5.21
C SER A 115 -17.86 -16.78 6.44
N LYS A 116 -18.08 -16.20 7.64
CA LYS A 116 -17.97 -16.84 8.96
C LYS A 116 -16.57 -17.32 9.35
N ALA A 117 -15.55 -16.96 8.57
CA ALA A 117 -14.17 -17.32 8.88
C ALA A 117 -13.53 -16.34 9.89
N HIS A 118 -12.35 -16.74 10.38
CA HIS A 118 -11.43 -15.84 11.06
C HIS A 118 -10.44 -15.31 10.03
N MET A 119 -10.47 -14.01 9.79
CA MET A 119 -9.52 -13.37 8.91
C MET A 119 -8.20 -13.16 9.66
N GLY A 120 -7.08 -13.53 9.05
CA GLY A 120 -5.78 -13.11 9.55
C GLY A 120 -5.48 -11.66 9.15
N ASN A 121 -4.30 -11.17 9.50
CA ASN A 121 -3.95 -9.78 9.24
C ASN A 121 -3.53 -9.59 7.78
N ILE A 122 -3.90 -8.45 7.19
CA ILE A 122 -3.50 -8.05 5.84
C ILE A 122 -2.65 -6.79 5.98
N THR A 123 -1.42 -6.83 5.47
CA THR A 123 -0.53 -5.67 5.38
C THR A 123 -0.18 -5.42 3.92
N ILE A 124 -0.34 -4.20 3.44
CA ILE A 124 -0.01 -3.78 2.07
C ILE A 124 1.06 -2.69 2.16
N ASN A 125 2.25 -2.98 1.66
CA ASN A 125 3.39 -2.07 1.68
C ASN A 125 3.61 -1.35 0.34
N GLY A 126 3.08 -1.90 -0.76
CA GLY A 126 3.28 -1.37 -2.11
C GLY A 126 2.42 -2.12 -3.15
N GLY A 127 2.63 -1.77 -4.42
CA GLY A 127 1.96 -2.37 -5.57
C GLY A 127 0.66 -1.68 -5.98
N GLU A 128 0.12 -2.11 -7.13
CA GLU A 128 -1.19 -1.67 -7.61
C GLU A 128 -2.24 -2.74 -7.28
N ILE A 129 -3.08 -2.51 -6.27
CA ILE A 129 -4.04 -3.51 -5.78
C ILE A 129 -5.45 -3.12 -6.16
N ILE A 130 -6.11 -3.94 -6.98
CA ILE A 130 -7.51 -3.78 -7.38
C ILE A 130 -8.31 -4.93 -6.79
N ALA A 131 -9.05 -4.67 -5.72
CA ALA A 131 -9.79 -5.68 -4.98
C ALA A 131 -11.30 -5.45 -5.07
N LYS A 132 -12.01 -6.40 -5.66
CA LYS A 132 -13.45 -6.31 -5.93
C LYS A 132 -14.19 -7.45 -5.25
N ALA A 133 -15.17 -7.08 -4.44
CA ALA A 133 -16.00 -8.04 -3.75
C ALA A 133 -17.01 -8.70 -4.69
N GLY A 134 -17.34 -9.95 -4.36
CA GLY A 134 -18.64 -10.54 -4.65
C GLY A 134 -19.66 -10.16 -3.57
N ASN A 135 -20.92 -10.52 -3.80
CA ASN A 135 -22.07 -10.11 -2.99
C ASN A 135 -21.84 -10.16 -1.46
N GLU A 136 -22.33 -9.15 -0.73
CA GLU A 136 -22.30 -9.04 0.75
C GLU A 136 -20.91 -8.94 1.42
N CYS A 137 -19.85 -8.76 0.62
CA CYS A 137 -18.47 -8.80 1.11
C CYS A 137 -17.75 -7.45 0.90
N ALA A 138 -16.67 -7.26 1.66
CA ALA A 138 -15.74 -6.16 1.43
C ALA A 138 -14.84 -6.41 0.21
N GLY A 139 -14.35 -5.33 -0.42
CA GLY A 139 -13.33 -5.44 -1.46
C GLY A 139 -12.04 -6.01 -0.88
N ILE A 140 -11.51 -5.32 0.13
CA ILE A 140 -10.45 -5.78 1.02
C ILE A 140 -11.02 -5.99 2.42
N GLY A 141 -10.93 -7.22 2.92
CA GLY A 141 -11.30 -7.59 4.28
C GLY A 141 -12.34 -8.71 4.35
N GLY A 142 -13.35 -8.58 5.21
CA GLY A 142 -14.23 -9.69 5.56
C GLY A 142 -15.39 -9.93 4.59
N GLY A 143 -15.79 -11.19 4.43
CA GLY A 143 -17.10 -11.59 3.90
C GLY A 143 -18.22 -11.52 4.95
N ASN A 144 -19.40 -12.07 4.63
CA ASN A 144 -20.55 -12.10 5.54
C ASN A 144 -20.22 -12.78 6.89
N SER A 145 -20.52 -12.11 8.00
CA SER A 145 -20.37 -12.62 9.38
C SER A 145 -18.94 -13.05 9.76
N THR A 146 -17.92 -12.42 9.16
CA THR A 146 -16.51 -12.75 9.39
C THR A 146 -16.02 -12.17 10.72
N TYR A 147 -15.10 -12.85 11.39
CA TYR A 147 -14.31 -12.26 12.48
C TYR A 147 -13.10 -11.55 11.88
N MET A 148 -13.08 -10.23 12.00
CA MET A 148 -12.09 -9.41 11.33
C MET A 148 -10.70 -9.52 11.96
N GLY A 149 -9.68 -9.67 11.13
CA GLY A 149 -8.29 -9.33 11.44
C GLY A 149 -8.01 -7.86 11.14
N ASN A 150 -6.77 -7.43 11.39
CA ASN A 150 -6.35 -6.07 11.09
C ASN A 150 -6.03 -5.89 9.61
N ILE A 151 -6.22 -4.67 9.11
CA ILE A 151 -5.84 -4.25 7.76
C ILE A 151 -4.90 -3.07 7.90
N THR A 152 -3.69 -3.18 7.37
CA THR A 152 -2.67 -2.13 7.39
C THR A 152 -2.26 -1.78 5.96
N ILE A 153 -2.32 -0.50 5.62
CA ILE A 153 -1.89 0.02 4.31
C ILE A 153 -0.79 1.06 4.57
N ASN A 154 0.42 0.74 4.15
CA ASN A 154 1.61 1.58 4.31
C ASN A 154 2.02 2.27 2.99
N GLY A 155 1.48 1.84 1.85
CA GLY A 155 1.87 2.29 0.52
C GLY A 155 1.04 1.62 -0.58
N GLY A 156 1.43 1.89 -1.83
CA GLY A 156 0.76 1.40 -3.03
C GLY A 156 -0.42 2.23 -3.53
N TYR A 157 -0.93 1.85 -4.70
CA TYR A 157 -2.18 2.33 -5.26
C TYR A 157 -3.27 1.29 -5.01
N ILE A 158 -4.30 1.63 -4.24
CA ILE A 158 -5.30 0.67 -3.76
C ILE A 158 -6.69 1.09 -4.25
N GLU A 159 -7.33 0.28 -5.10
CA GLU A 159 -8.74 0.40 -5.45
C GLU A 159 -9.54 -0.75 -4.84
N ALA A 160 -10.36 -0.44 -3.84
CA ALA A 160 -11.14 -1.43 -3.12
C ALA A 160 -12.65 -1.17 -3.25
N THR A 161 -13.37 -2.10 -3.88
CA THR A 161 -14.81 -2.00 -4.11
C THR A 161 -15.56 -3.10 -3.37
N GLY A 162 -16.37 -2.70 -2.40
CA GLY A 162 -17.33 -3.56 -1.70
C GLY A 162 -18.57 -3.82 -2.54
N ALA A 163 -19.19 -4.97 -2.30
CA ALA A 163 -20.50 -5.27 -2.86
C ALA A 163 -21.61 -4.70 -1.97
N VAL A 164 -22.88 -4.90 -2.34
CA VAL A 164 -24.05 -4.55 -1.52
C VAL A 164 -23.80 -4.99 -0.06
N TYR A 165 -24.04 -4.12 0.92
CA TYR A 165 -23.76 -4.36 2.36
C TYR A 165 -22.29 -4.38 2.80
N GLY A 166 -21.33 -4.42 1.88
CA GLY A 166 -19.89 -4.41 2.20
C GLY A 166 -19.24 -3.04 2.12
N ALA A 167 -18.19 -2.85 2.93
CA ALA A 167 -17.25 -1.73 2.78
C ALA A 167 -16.33 -1.93 1.57
N GLY A 168 -15.72 -0.86 1.07
CA GLY A 168 -14.59 -0.99 0.15
C GLY A 168 -13.42 -1.68 0.85
N ILE A 169 -13.00 -1.11 1.98
CA ILE A 169 -11.97 -1.65 2.88
C ILE A 169 -12.58 -1.85 4.26
N GLY A 170 -12.48 -3.05 4.81
CA GLY A 170 -13.03 -3.38 6.12
C GLY A 170 -13.95 -4.58 6.04
N SER A 171 -15.20 -4.46 6.47
CA SER A 171 -16.05 -5.64 6.68
C SER A 171 -17.19 -5.80 5.68
N GLY A 172 -17.57 -7.06 5.46
CA GLY A 172 -18.84 -7.45 4.85
C GLY A 172 -19.99 -7.33 5.85
N ILE A 173 -21.19 -7.77 5.45
CA ILE A 173 -22.39 -7.68 6.29
C ILE A 173 -22.26 -8.50 7.59
N TYR A 174 -22.83 -8.00 8.70
CA TYR A 174 -22.90 -8.68 10.01
C TYR A 174 -21.56 -9.18 10.57
N SER A 175 -20.46 -8.60 10.13
CA SER A 175 -19.12 -8.99 10.59
C SER A 175 -18.87 -8.55 12.02
N LYS A 176 -17.89 -9.17 12.66
CA LYS A 176 -17.54 -9.01 14.06
C LYS A 176 -16.14 -8.40 14.22
N GLY A 177 -15.84 -7.88 15.40
CA GLY A 177 -14.48 -7.46 15.75
C GLY A 177 -13.50 -8.64 15.81
N ALA A 178 -12.27 -8.32 16.18
CA ALA A 178 -11.19 -9.30 16.32
C ALA A 178 -11.44 -10.27 17.48
N ASN A 179 -10.72 -11.40 17.45
CA ASN A 179 -10.68 -12.39 18.53
C ASN A 179 -12.07 -12.81 19.03
N ASN A 180 -12.92 -13.33 18.13
CA ASN A 180 -14.29 -13.71 18.46
C ASN A 180 -15.18 -12.55 18.95
N ASP A 181 -14.99 -11.34 18.38
CA ASP A 181 -15.69 -10.12 18.81
C ASP A 181 -15.34 -9.70 20.25
N THR A 182 -14.21 -10.13 20.82
CA THR A 182 -13.76 -9.64 22.13
C THR A 182 -12.98 -8.34 22.00
N GLU A 183 -12.32 -8.11 20.86
CA GLU A 183 -11.43 -6.98 20.61
C GLU A 183 -11.85 -6.17 19.37
N ASP A 184 -11.31 -4.95 19.25
CA ASP A 184 -11.51 -4.13 18.06
C ASP A 184 -10.67 -4.68 16.91
N ALA A 185 -11.27 -4.83 15.74
CA ALA A 185 -10.48 -4.93 14.50
C ALA A 185 -10.00 -3.55 14.07
N ILE A 186 -8.74 -3.45 13.64
CA ILE A 186 -8.11 -2.16 13.37
C ILE A 186 -7.79 -2.06 11.88
N ILE A 187 -8.24 -0.96 11.27
CA ILE A 187 -7.81 -0.53 9.94
C ILE A 187 -6.83 0.63 10.12
N THR A 188 -5.61 0.49 9.63
CA THR A 188 -4.56 1.50 9.73
C THR A 188 -4.10 1.90 8.32
N ILE A 189 -4.12 3.19 8.01
CA ILE A 189 -3.60 3.74 6.76
C ILE A 189 -2.52 4.77 7.10
N THR A 190 -1.27 4.47 6.72
CA THR A 190 -0.10 5.31 6.96
C THR A 190 0.52 5.83 5.65
N GLY A 191 0.00 5.41 4.50
CA GLY A 191 0.46 5.81 3.17
C GLY A 191 -0.43 5.27 2.07
N GLY A 192 -0.03 5.51 0.83
CA GLY A 192 -0.67 5.07 -0.40
C GLY A 192 -1.67 6.06 -0.98
N THR A 193 -2.03 5.84 -2.24
CA THR A 193 -3.22 6.41 -2.87
C THR A 193 -4.34 5.38 -2.78
N VAL A 194 -5.34 5.66 -1.94
CA VAL A 194 -6.40 4.71 -1.59
C VAL A 194 -7.74 5.22 -2.10
N ILE A 195 -8.38 4.42 -2.95
CA ILE A 195 -9.74 4.62 -3.42
C ILE A 195 -10.62 3.52 -2.83
N ALA A 196 -11.59 3.91 -2.02
CA ALA A 196 -12.49 2.97 -1.37
C ALA A 196 -13.94 3.27 -1.74
N LYS A 197 -14.66 2.25 -2.20
CA LYS A 197 -16.07 2.35 -2.57
C LYS A 197 -16.88 1.27 -1.85
N LYS A 198 -17.88 1.68 -1.08
CA LYS A 198 -18.84 0.74 -0.48
C LYS A 198 -19.93 0.33 -1.47
N GLY A 199 -20.59 -0.79 -1.19
CA GLY A 199 -21.91 -1.04 -1.75
C GLY A 199 -23.03 -0.32 -0.99
N ASN A 200 -24.22 -0.31 -1.57
CA ASN A 200 -25.38 0.36 -0.99
C ASN A 200 -26.47 -0.66 -0.61
N PRO A 201 -26.95 -0.67 0.65
CA PRO A 201 -26.49 0.14 1.78
C PRO A 201 -25.23 -0.45 2.41
N SER A 202 -24.37 0.37 3.00
CA SER A 202 -23.27 -0.01 3.90
C SER A 202 -22.92 1.20 4.77
N LYS A 203 -22.32 0.97 5.96
CA LYS A 203 -22.04 2.06 6.91
C LYS A 203 -20.89 2.94 6.45
N GLY A 204 -19.80 2.36 5.94
CA GLY A 204 -18.65 3.12 5.45
C GLY A 204 -18.01 2.53 4.21
N ALA A 205 -17.42 3.39 3.38
CA ALA A 205 -16.46 3.02 2.33
C ALA A 205 -15.21 2.39 2.92
N ILE A 206 -14.77 2.90 4.08
CA ILE A 206 -13.74 2.28 4.92
C ILE A 206 -14.36 2.01 6.29
N GLY A 207 -14.12 0.79 6.81
CA GLY A 207 -14.66 0.32 8.07
C GLY A 207 -15.81 -0.67 7.89
N ARG A 208 -16.98 -0.30 8.41
CA ARG A 208 -18.06 -1.26 8.68
C ARG A 208 -18.98 -1.49 7.48
N GLY A 209 -19.16 -2.76 7.14
CA GLY A 209 -20.32 -3.24 6.39
C GLY A 209 -21.61 -3.15 7.20
N GLU A 210 -22.77 -3.28 6.54
CA GLU A 210 -24.08 -3.16 7.17
C GLU A 210 -24.28 -4.20 8.28
N GLY A 211 -24.88 -3.78 9.39
CA GLY A 211 -25.15 -4.66 10.54
C GLY A 211 -23.90 -5.21 11.28
N SER A 212 -22.69 -4.82 10.90
CA SER A 212 -21.46 -5.28 11.57
C SER A 212 -21.34 -4.73 12.99
N SER A 213 -20.58 -5.42 13.86
CA SER A 213 -20.22 -5.01 15.21
C SER A 213 -19.64 -3.59 15.24
N SER A 214 -19.78 -2.89 16.37
CA SER A 214 -19.13 -1.61 16.61
C SER A 214 -17.65 -1.73 16.98
N LYS A 215 -17.14 -2.96 17.17
CA LYS A 215 -15.75 -3.26 17.53
C LYS A 215 -14.81 -3.15 16.33
N MET A 216 -14.70 -1.94 15.81
CA MET A 216 -13.81 -1.60 14.71
C MET A 216 -13.24 -0.22 14.98
N LYS A 217 -11.95 -0.03 14.73
CA LYS A 217 -11.27 1.26 14.83
C LYS A 217 -10.55 1.56 13.52
N ILE A 218 -10.49 2.84 13.19
CA ILE A 218 -9.85 3.30 11.96
C ILE A 218 -8.83 4.36 12.37
N VAL A 219 -7.57 4.12 12.02
CA VAL A 219 -6.45 5.00 12.28
C VAL A 219 -5.89 5.47 10.95
N ILE A 220 -5.87 6.78 10.72
CA ILE A 220 -5.29 7.36 9.50
C ILE A 220 -4.22 8.36 9.91
N THR A 221 -2.99 8.08 9.47
CA THR A 221 -1.81 8.93 9.72
C THR A 221 -1.02 9.19 8.45
N GLY A 222 -1.55 8.82 7.28
CA GLY A 222 -0.92 9.08 5.99
C GLY A 222 -1.79 8.68 4.81
N GLY A 223 -1.29 8.94 3.61
CA GLY A 223 -1.93 8.59 2.34
C GLY A 223 -2.87 9.65 1.77
N SER A 224 -3.29 9.48 0.52
CA SER A 224 -4.40 10.22 -0.09
C SER A 224 -5.59 9.27 -0.27
N ILE A 225 -6.70 9.54 0.42
CA ILE A 225 -7.81 8.59 0.59
C ILE A 225 -9.10 9.17 0.03
N TYR A 226 -9.56 8.64 -1.08
CA TYR A 226 -10.78 9.07 -1.74
C TYR A 226 -11.92 8.06 -1.59
N THR A 227 -13.07 8.53 -1.09
CA THR A 227 -14.26 7.69 -0.83
C THR A 227 -15.47 8.08 -1.68
N TYR A 228 -15.33 8.91 -2.71
CA TYR A 228 -16.46 9.45 -3.50
C TYR A 228 -17.53 10.17 -2.66
N GLY A 229 -17.12 10.82 -1.57
CA GLY A 229 -18.04 11.48 -0.63
C GLY A 229 -18.80 10.53 0.30
N GLU A 230 -18.46 9.23 0.28
CA GLU A 230 -19.02 8.23 1.18
C GLU A 230 -18.34 8.28 2.56
N ALA A 231 -19.08 7.91 3.61
CA ALA A 231 -18.58 7.93 4.98
C ALA A 231 -17.42 6.95 5.20
N ILE A 232 -16.49 7.32 6.08
CA ILE A 232 -15.61 6.39 6.80
C ILE A 232 -16.27 6.13 8.15
N ALA A 233 -16.48 4.85 8.51
CA ALA A 233 -17.30 4.50 9.67
C ALA A 233 -16.73 3.32 10.47
N PRO A 234 -16.33 3.52 11.74
CA PRO A 234 -16.47 4.76 12.54
C PRO A 234 -15.56 5.91 12.07
N ALA A 235 -15.74 7.09 12.66
CA ALA A 235 -14.87 8.24 12.38
C ALA A 235 -13.39 7.87 12.61
N PRO A 236 -12.50 8.20 11.66
CA PRO A 236 -11.08 7.90 11.79
C PRO A 236 -10.39 8.81 12.81
N VAL A 237 -9.37 8.28 13.47
CA VAL A 237 -8.50 9.01 14.42
C VAL A 237 -7.03 8.94 14.01
N ASN A 238 -6.18 9.80 14.54
CA ASN A 238 -4.74 9.79 14.26
C ASN A 238 -3.91 8.91 15.23
N SER A 239 -4.51 8.29 16.25
CA SER A 239 -3.85 7.36 17.19
C SER A 239 -4.87 6.50 17.94
N LEU A 240 -4.44 5.34 18.47
CA LEU A 240 -5.29 4.46 19.29
C LEU A 240 -5.33 4.82 20.77
N GLU A 241 -4.24 5.37 21.30
CA GLU A 241 -4.09 5.55 22.75
C GLU A 241 -4.59 6.93 23.23
N GLU A 242 -4.46 7.97 22.41
CA GLU A 242 -4.95 9.34 22.68
C GLU A 242 -5.23 10.10 21.36
N GLY A 243 -5.84 9.43 20.38
CA GLY A 243 -6.07 10.01 19.06
C GLY A 243 -7.18 11.05 19.01
N GLU A 244 -6.96 12.09 18.20
CA GLU A 244 -7.98 13.05 17.81
C GLU A 244 -8.67 12.58 16.53
N GLU A 245 -9.96 12.92 16.37
CA GLU A 245 -10.70 12.66 15.14
C GLU A 245 -10.07 13.44 13.97
N VAL A 246 -9.87 12.76 12.85
CA VAL A 246 -9.37 13.36 11.62
C VAL A 246 -10.49 13.48 10.60
N VAL A 247 -10.52 14.62 9.90
CA VAL A 247 -11.53 14.96 8.91
C VAL A 247 -10.88 15.12 7.54
N LEU A 248 -11.69 14.95 6.50
CA LEU A 248 -11.23 15.12 5.13
C LEU A 248 -10.77 16.56 4.89
N PHE A 249 -9.54 16.70 4.41
CA PHE A 249 -8.92 17.91 3.90
C PHE A 249 -8.59 17.69 2.41
N GLU A 250 -9.29 18.41 1.52
CA GLU A 250 -9.02 18.37 0.08
C GLU A 250 -7.93 19.37 -0.27
N ALA A 251 -6.86 18.90 -0.91
CA ALA A 251 -5.83 19.74 -1.51
C ALA A 251 -5.83 19.57 -3.03
N GLN A 252 -5.32 20.57 -3.75
CA GLN A 252 -5.24 20.54 -5.20
C GLN A 252 -3.91 21.10 -5.70
N LEU A 253 -3.31 20.39 -6.64
CA LEU A 253 -2.19 20.84 -7.45
C LEU A 253 -2.64 20.90 -8.91
N ALA A 254 -3.06 22.08 -9.36
CA ALA A 254 -3.62 22.27 -10.69
C ALA A 254 -2.63 21.82 -11.78
N ASP A 255 -3.15 21.21 -12.83
CA ASP A 255 -2.39 20.72 -14.00
C ASP A 255 -1.31 19.66 -13.68
N GLN A 256 -1.41 18.97 -12.55
CA GLN A 256 -0.50 17.89 -12.15
C GLN A 256 -1.27 16.57 -11.90
N PRO A 257 -1.84 15.92 -12.95
CA PRO A 257 -2.56 14.66 -12.80
C PRO A 257 -1.61 13.49 -12.53
N MET A 258 -2.03 12.52 -11.72
CA MET A 258 -1.28 11.27 -11.47
C MET A 258 0.18 11.50 -11.05
N THR A 259 0.43 12.59 -10.31
CA THR A 259 1.77 13.08 -9.97
C THR A 259 2.11 12.69 -8.55
N ARG A 260 3.32 12.14 -8.34
CA ARG A 260 3.80 11.75 -7.02
C ARG A 260 4.06 12.97 -6.15
N ILE A 261 3.61 12.91 -4.90
CA ILE A 261 3.88 13.91 -3.88
C ILE A 261 4.77 13.30 -2.80
N TYR A 262 5.89 13.94 -2.53
CA TYR A 262 6.89 13.45 -1.58
C TYR A 262 6.79 14.08 -0.20
N GLY A 263 6.15 15.25 -0.08
CA GLY A 263 6.05 15.96 1.19
C GLY A 263 5.49 17.36 1.05
N GLY A 264 5.84 18.23 2.01
CA GLY A 264 5.34 19.60 2.12
C GLY A 264 4.72 19.86 3.49
N HIS A 265 3.74 20.75 3.58
CA HIS A 265 3.01 20.99 4.82
C HIS A 265 1.56 21.44 4.58
N VAL A 266 0.70 21.13 5.54
CA VAL A 266 -0.64 21.71 5.68
C VAL A 266 -0.68 22.38 7.05
N GLY A 267 -0.62 23.71 7.05
CA GLY A 267 -0.47 24.48 8.28
C GLY A 267 0.79 24.06 9.03
N THR A 268 0.61 23.58 10.27
CA THR A 268 1.72 23.10 11.11
C THR A 268 2.12 21.66 10.83
N ILE A 269 1.29 20.88 10.14
CA ILE A 269 1.51 19.44 9.90
C ILE A 269 2.54 19.27 8.79
N GLN A 270 3.67 18.64 9.11
CA GLN A 270 4.72 18.35 8.13
C GLN A 270 4.42 17.04 7.38
N LEU A 271 4.10 17.13 6.08
CA LEU A 271 3.87 15.96 5.24
C LEU A 271 5.21 15.26 4.97
N GLY A 272 5.26 13.94 5.16
CA GLY A 272 6.47 13.11 5.11
C GLY A 272 7.12 12.88 6.48
N LYS A 273 6.71 13.62 7.52
CA LYS A 273 7.20 13.48 8.89
C LYS A 273 6.08 13.19 9.90
N ASP A 274 5.08 14.07 9.92
CA ASP A 274 3.94 13.98 10.83
C ASP A 274 2.75 13.26 10.16
N TYR A 275 2.74 13.24 8.82
CA TYR A 275 1.76 12.55 7.99
C TYR A 275 2.47 11.73 6.92
N GLY A 276 2.17 10.44 6.78
CA GLY A 276 2.87 9.55 5.89
C GLY A 276 2.54 9.80 4.41
N MET A 277 3.59 9.90 3.59
CA MET A 277 3.52 10.27 2.17
C MET A 277 4.06 9.19 1.23
N ASN A 278 4.21 7.96 1.73
CA ASN A 278 4.63 6.85 0.90
C ASN A 278 3.58 6.60 -0.19
N ASP A 279 4.00 6.49 -1.45
CA ASP A 279 3.15 6.26 -2.63
C ASP A 279 1.88 7.12 -2.72
N VAL A 280 2.00 8.41 -2.39
CA VAL A 280 0.91 9.38 -2.55
C VAL A 280 1.00 10.05 -3.92
N TYR A 281 -0.09 9.94 -4.68
CA TYR A 281 -0.26 10.54 -6.00
C TYR A 281 -1.54 11.36 -6.06
N THR A 282 -1.52 12.46 -6.82
CA THR A 282 -2.72 13.18 -7.20
C THR A 282 -3.64 12.32 -8.08
N ASP A 283 -4.95 12.59 -8.05
CA ASP A 283 -5.90 11.97 -8.99
C ASP A 283 -5.76 12.55 -10.42
N ALA A 284 -6.67 12.15 -11.32
CA ALA A 284 -6.69 12.61 -12.71
C ALA A 284 -6.97 14.12 -12.86
N GLU A 285 -7.49 14.77 -11.81
CA GLU A 285 -7.79 16.20 -11.74
C GLU A 285 -6.76 16.99 -10.90
N GLY A 286 -5.71 16.33 -10.42
CA GLY A 286 -4.67 16.96 -9.60
C GLY A 286 -5.03 17.10 -8.11
N LYS A 287 -6.04 16.37 -7.61
CA LYS A 287 -6.50 16.47 -6.21
C LYS A 287 -5.90 15.42 -5.30
N LEU A 288 -5.88 15.74 -4.02
CA LEU A 288 -5.46 14.89 -2.91
C LEU A 288 -6.47 14.98 -1.77
N PHE A 289 -6.59 13.89 -1.01
CA PHE A 289 -7.62 13.73 0.01
C PHE A 289 -6.97 13.28 1.31
N PHE A 290 -6.49 14.22 2.10
CA PHE A 290 -5.83 13.93 3.38
C PHE A 290 -6.87 13.82 4.49
N TYR A 291 -6.61 12.99 5.49
CA TYR A 291 -7.39 12.96 6.72
C TYR A 291 -6.54 13.51 7.85
N LEU A 292 -6.82 14.75 8.24
CA LEU A 292 -6.03 15.53 9.20
C LEU A 292 -6.93 16.01 10.34
N PRO A 293 -6.38 16.37 11.51
CA PRO A 293 -7.13 17.17 12.48
C PRO A 293 -7.73 18.40 11.81
N ALA A 294 -8.86 18.90 12.30
CA ALA A 294 -9.54 20.03 11.69
C ALA A 294 -8.59 21.22 11.49
N GLN A 295 -8.56 21.76 10.27
CA GLN A 295 -7.71 22.88 9.90
C GLN A 295 -8.51 24.18 9.89
N GLU A 296 -7.85 25.30 10.22
CA GLU A 296 -8.42 26.63 10.10
C GLU A 296 -8.70 26.99 8.62
N GLU A 297 -9.70 27.85 8.39
CA GLU A 297 -10.01 28.32 7.04
C GLU A 297 -8.82 29.11 6.46
N GLY A 298 -8.45 28.80 5.21
CA GLY A 298 -7.32 29.45 4.53
C GLY A 298 -5.94 29.03 5.04
N VAL A 299 -5.83 27.88 5.71
CA VAL A 299 -4.54 27.28 6.09
C VAL A 299 -3.59 27.19 4.88
N GLU A 300 -2.31 27.50 5.09
CA GLU A 300 -1.29 27.40 4.06
C GLU A 300 -1.06 25.93 3.68
N VAL A 301 -1.02 25.67 2.37
CA VAL A 301 -0.74 24.34 1.80
C VAL A 301 0.44 24.46 0.86
N VAL A 302 1.47 23.67 1.13
CA VAL A 302 2.63 23.50 0.25
C VAL A 302 2.79 22.01 -0.02
N LEU A 303 2.87 21.64 -1.29
CA LEU A 303 3.05 20.25 -1.73
C LEU A 303 4.32 20.16 -2.57
N SER A 304 5.12 19.13 -2.33
CA SER A 304 6.35 18.88 -3.09
C SER A 304 6.17 17.72 -4.04
N THR A 305 6.27 17.98 -5.34
CA THR A 305 6.39 16.96 -6.40
C THR A 305 7.83 16.47 -6.56
N GLU A 306 8.77 17.12 -5.88
CA GLU A 306 10.15 16.70 -5.82
C GLU A 306 10.40 15.92 -4.53
N PRO A 307 11.23 14.85 -4.56
CA PRO A 307 11.69 14.17 -3.35
C PRO A 307 12.19 15.20 -2.36
N ASP A 308 11.82 15.04 -1.09
CA ASP A 308 12.27 15.91 0.01
C ASP A 308 13.77 16.15 -0.19
N HIS A 309 14.11 17.38 -0.58
CA HIS A 309 15.46 17.74 -0.95
C HIS A 309 16.23 17.76 0.36
N GLY A 310 16.78 16.61 0.76
CA GLY A 310 17.64 16.52 1.91
C GLY A 310 18.72 17.57 1.74
N THR A 311 18.65 18.60 2.60
CA THR A 311 19.50 19.80 2.65
C THR A 311 20.16 20.15 1.32
N SER A 312 19.60 21.09 0.54
CA SER A 312 20.37 21.68 -0.55
C SER A 312 21.61 22.36 0.05
N ILE A 313 22.77 21.75 -0.11
CA ILE A 313 24.04 22.37 0.27
C ILE A 313 24.54 23.10 -0.96
N ALA A 314 23.98 24.29 -1.17
CA ALA A 314 24.55 25.22 -2.13
C ALA A 314 25.97 25.56 -1.65
N ASN A 315 26.99 25.12 -2.40
CA ASN A 315 28.34 25.63 -2.20
C ASN A 315 28.96 26.09 -3.53
N THR A 316 28.81 27.39 -3.73
CA THR A 316 29.62 28.36 -4.48
C THR A 316 30.68 27.85 -5.46
N GLU A 317 30.25 27.56 -6.70
CA GLU A 317 30.67 28.21 -7.95
C GLU A 317 30.03 27.40 -9.09
N ASN A 318 29.12 28.05 -9.85
CA ASN A 318 28.21 27.46 -10.84
C ASN A 318 27.02 26.70 -10.24
N ASN A 319 25.89 26.72 -10.95
CA ASN A 319 24.53 26.22 -10.62
C ASN A 319 24.44 24.69 -10.34
N VAL A 320 25.37 24.12 -9.57
CA VAL A 320 25.41 22.71 -9.21
C VAL A 320 24.61 22.49 -7.94
N HIS A 321 23.64 21.57 -8.00
CA HIS A 321 22.83 21.17 -6.86
C HIS A 321 23.14 19.72 -6.48
N VAL A 322 23.35 19.48 -5.19
CA VAL A 322 23.52 18.14 -4.61
C VAL A 322 22.43 17.93 -3.57
N TYR A 323 21.62 16.89 -3.77
CA TYR A 323 20.48 16.55 -2.95
C TYR A 323 20.75 15.25 -2.19
N ALA A 324 20.45 15.22 -0.90
CA ALA A 324 20.39 13.97 -0.15
C ALA A 324 19.01 13.32 -0.35
N LEU A 325 19.00 12.06 -0.75
CA LEU A 325 17.83 11.20 -0.78
C LEU A 325 17.98 10.12 0.29
N THR A 326 16.89 9.42 0.62
CA THR A 326 16.97 8.18 1.38
C THR A 326 17.75 7.14 0.55
N GLY A 327 18.87 6.65 1.08
CA GLY A 327 19.72 5.69 0.38
C GLY A 327 20.44 6.17 -0.89
N ALA A 328 20.47 7.47 -1.22
CA ALA A 328 21.14 7.97 -2.42
C ALA A 328 21.46 9.48 -2.38
N ILE A 329 22.27 9.98 -3.32
CA ILE A 329 22.32 11.41 -3.66
C ILE A 329 21.89 11.66 -5.10
N ARG A 330 21.25 12.80 -5.36
CA ARG A 330 21.01 13.32 -6.71
C ARG A 330 21.90 14.53 -6.97
N ILE A 331 22.45 14.66 -8.17
CA ILE A 331 23.31 15.77 -8.56
C ILE A 331 22.80 16.35 -9.88
N GLU A 332 22.62 17.67 -9.91
CA GLU A 332 22.13 18.42 -11.07
C GLU A 332 23.06 19.59 -11.41
N GLY A 333 23.02 20.03 -12.69
CA GLY A 333 23.72 21.23 -13.15
C GLY A 333 25.24 21.06 -13.28
N ALA A 334 25.73 19.82 -13.27
CA ALA A 334 27.15 19.47 -13.21
C ALA A 334 27.66 18.69 -14.44
N THR A 335 26.99 18.80 -15.58
CA THR A 335 27.34 18.05 -16.81
C THR A 335 28.83 18.19 -17.15
N GLY A 336 29.51 17.06 -17.31
CA GLY A 336 30.93 16.97 -17.66
C GLY A 336 31.89 17.31 -16.52
N GLN A 337 31.41 17.48 -15.29
CA GLN A 337 32.25 17.63 -14.11
C GLN A 337 32.54 16.26 -13.47
N ALA A 338 33.71 16.15 -12.85
CA ALA A 338 34.08 14.97 -12.07
C ALA A 338 33.40 15.01 -10.69
N LEU A 339 32.79 13.90 -10.31
CA LEU A 339 32.30 13.61 -8.96
C LEU A 339 33.31 12.76 -8.19
N CYS A 340 33.52 13.09 -6.92
CA CYS A 340 34.12 12.21 -5.92
C CYS A 340 33.32 12.27 -4.61
N ILE A 341 32.96 11.11 -4.05
CA ILE A 341 32.25 11.00 -2.76
C ILE A 341 33.19 10.33 -1.76
N TYR A 342 33.33 10.91 -0.57
CA TYR A 342 34.13 10.38 0.52
C TYR A 342 33.25 10.12 1.74
N ASP A 343 33.54 9.07 2.51
CA ASP A 343 32.91 8.83 3.80
C ASP A 343 33.51 9.71 4.92
N LEU A 344 33.02 9.56 6.15
CA LEU A 344 33.50 10.29 7.32
C LEU A 344 34.96 9.98 7.69
N ASN A 345 35.50 8.84 7.25
CA ASN A 345 36.90 8.46 7.45
C ASN A 345 37.81 9.02 6.34
N GLY A 346 37.25 9.70 5.34
CA GLY A 346 37.96 10.21 4.17
C GLY A 346 38.24 9.15 3.10
N GLN A 347 37.61 7.97 3.17
CA GLN A 347 37.73 6.94 2.15
C GLN A 347 36.85 7.29 0.95
N LEU A 348 37.39 7.16 -0.27
CA LEU A 348 36.62 7.35 -1.51
C LEU A 348 35.60 6.22 -1.67
N VAL A 349 34.32 6.58 -1.81
CA VAL A 349 33.16 5.68 -1.92
C VAL A 349 32.70 5.55 -3.38
N ALA A 350 32.67 6.67 -4.12
CA ALA A 350 32.29 6.67 -5.53
C ALA A 350 33.02 7.79 -6.29
N SER A 351 33.28 7.58 -7.58
CA SER A 351 33.77 8.62 -8.48
C SER A 351 33.34 8.33 -9.91
N GLN A 352 32.81 9.35 -10.60
CA GLN A 352 32.40 9.26 -12.01
C GLN A 352 32.40 10.63 -12.69
N GLN A 353 32.26 10.65 -14.01
CA GLN A 353 31.89 11.86 -14.76
C GLN A 353 30.38 12.01 -14.73
N LEU A 354 29.89 13.24 -14.55
CA LEU A 354 28.47 13.51 -14.40
C LEU A 354 27.77 13.83 -15.74
N GLY A 355 26.60 13.24 -15.95
CA GLY A 355 25.61 13.70 -16.93
C GLY A 355 24.89 14.98 -16.50
N ALA A 356 23.76 15.28 -17.14
CA ALA A 356 22.93 16.44 -16.80
C ALA A 356 22.25 16.31 -15.43
N GLU A 357 21.85 15.08 -15.10
CA GLU A 357 21.28 14.67 -13.82
C GLU A 357 21.77 13.25 -13.54
N GLU A 358 22.23 12.99 -12.31
CA GLU A 358 22.76 11.70 -11.89
C GLU A 358 22.28 11.37 -10.48
N THR A 359 21.90 10.11 -10.26
CA THR A 359 21.54 9.59 -8.93
C THR A 359 22.50 8.48 -8.53
N ILE A 360 23.15 8.62 -7.37
CA ILE A 360 24.12 7.66 -6.84
C ILE A 360 23.62 7.07 -5.54
N ALA A 361 23.40 5.75 -5.54
CA ALA A 361 23.04 5.00 -4.33
C ALA A 361 24.17 5.05 -3.29
N LEU A 362 23.81 5.30 -2.04
CA LEU A 362 24.71 5.37 -0.88
C LEU A 362 24.03 4.73 0.32
N ASN A 363 24.81 4.08 1.18
CA ASN A 363 24.30 3.61 2.46
C ASN A 363 24.02 4.80 3.39
N SER A 364 23.24 4.58 4.45
CA SER A 364 23.02 5.57 5.51
C SER A 364 24.36 6.02 6.10
N GLY A 365 24.61 7.34 6.17
CA GLY A 365 25.89 7.85 6.65
C GLY A 365 26.16 9.31 6.33
N PHE A 366 27.34 9.79 6.74
CA PHE A 366 27.83 11.12 6.46
C PHE A 366 28.87 11.08 5.35
N TYR A 367 28.71 11.94 4.35
CA TYR A 367 29.57 11.98 3.17
C TYR A 367 30.05 13.39 2.85
N LEU A 368 31.27 13.48 2.31
CA LEU A 368 31.78 14.65 1.63
C LEU A 368 31.64 14.44 0.12
N VAL A 369 30.84 15.26 -0.55
CA VAL A 369 30.60 15.18 -1.99
C VAL A 369 31.36 16.30 -2.67
N LYS A 370 32.29 15.96 -3.56
CA LYS A 370 33.08 16.90 -4.35
C LYS A 370 32.65 16.83 -5.81
N VAL A 371 32.22 17.96 -6.37
CA VAL A 371 31.84 18.10 -7.78
C VAL A 371 32.66 19.23 -8.40
N GLY A 372 33.57 18.88 -9.32
CA GLY A 372 34.55 19.83 -9.84
C GLY A 372 35.35 20.49 -8.71
N ASN A 373 35.23 21.81 -8.57
CA ASN A 373 35.87 22.59 -7.50
C ASN A 373 34.98 22.76 -6.25
N GLY A 374 33.68 22.45 -6.35
CA GLY A 374 32.72 22.58 -5.25
C GLY A 374 32.78 21.41 -4.27
N THR A 375 32.32 21.64 -3.03
CA THR A 375 32.25 20.60 -1.99
C THR A 375 31.02 20.78 -1.10
N ALA A 376 30.28 19.69 -0.90
CA ALA A 376 29.08 19.58 -0.08
C ALA A 376 29.23 18.48 1.00
N LYS A 377 28.47 18.58 2.10
CA LYS A 377 28.49 17.61 3.22
C LYS A 377 27.13 16.95 3.38
N VAL A 378 26.93 15.77 2.83
CA VAL A 378 25.60 15.17 2.73
C VAL A 378 25.38 14.16 3.86
N VAL A 379 24.15 14.10 4.39
CA VAL A 379 23.71 13.06 5.34
C VAL A 379 22.67 12.21 4.64
N ILE A 380 22.95 10.92 4.49
CA ILE A 380 22.05 9.93 3.91
C ILE A 380 21.37 9.21 5.05
N ARG A 381 20.04 9.21 5.02
CA ARG A 381 19.21 8.47 5.96
C ARG A 381 18.94 7.08 5.44
#